data_AF-A0A085MTE5-F1
#
_entry.id   AF-A0A085MTE5-F1
#
_cell.length_a   1.000
_cell.length_b   1.000
_cell.length_c   1.000
_cell.angle_alpha   90.00
_cell.angle_beta   90.00
_cell.angle_gamma   90.00
#
_symmetry.space_group_name_H-M   'P 1'
#
loop_
_entity.id
_entity.type
_entity.pdbx_description
1 polymer ?
#
loop_
_entity_poly.entity_id
_entity_poly.type
_entity_poly.pdbx_seq_one_letter_code
_entity_poly.pdbx_strand_id
1 'polypeptide(L)'
;MLEKFWSTEAFGTKPKVMPPTSVEERLSRELLCATTTKRNNRYEVGLLWKEPNCRLPNNRAQALARLAGLQRRLSSDASLKEAYDAAINDLLTRGIAKRLEGTEIHHPWGRMWYLPHHPVQRANRPGKVRIVFDASAKYNGISLNDMLSKGPPLLNDLCGILLRFRRYEVAISADVDRVFHQVLVPVKDQSVLGFI
;
A
#
# COMPACT_ATOMS: atom_id res chain seq x y z
N MET A 1 -0.86 -46.03 -14.16
CA MET A 1 0.58 -46.41 -14.24
C MET A 1 1.48 -45.21 -14.55
N LEU A 2 1.02 -44.23 -15.36
CA LEU A 2 1.71 -42.95 -15.57
C LEU A 2 1.79 -42.05 -14.32
N GLU A 3 0.77 -42.00 -13.46
CA GLU A 3 0.80 -41.17 -12.23
C GLU A 3 1.91 -41.58 -11.24
N LYS A 4 2.18 -42.89 -11.13
CA LYS A 4 3.31 -43.39 -10.32
C LYS A 4 4.66 -43.06 -10.96
N PHE A 5 4.73 -42.98 -12.28
CA PHE A 5 5.98 -42.61 -12.95
C PHE A 5 6.33 -41.13 -12.72
N TRP A 6 5.33 -40.25 -12.83
CA TRP A 6 5.47 -38.82 -12.48
C TRP A 6 5.74 -38.59 -10.98
N SER A 7 5.25 -39.46 -10.09
CA SER A 7 5.59 -39.36 -8.66
C SER A 7 7.02 -39.79 -8.33
N THR A 8 7.66 -40.57 -9.21
CA THR A 8 8.96 -41.22 -8.93
C THR A 8 10.13 -40.59 -9.69
N GLU A 9 9.89 -39.92 -10.82
CA GLU A 9 10.94 -39.13 -11.51
C GLU A 9 11.08 -37.68 -10.99
N ALA A 10 10.20 -37.25 -10.09
CA ALA A 10 10.36 -35.98 -9.36
C ALA A 10 11.32 -36.10 -8.15
N PHE A 11 12.14 -37.16 -8.08
CA PHE A 11 13.17 -37.39 -7.05
C PHE A 11 14.44 -36.52 -7.26
N GLY A 12 14.29 -35.34 -7.85
CA GLY A 12 15.14 -34.20 -7.55
C GLY A 12 14.51 -33.44 -6.38
N THR A 13 14.61 -34.00 -5.17
CA THR A 13 14.11 -33.38 -3.94
C THR A 13 14.80 -32.03 -3.73
N LYS A 14 14.26 -30.95 -4.28
CA LYS A 14 14.34 -29.67 -3.57
C LYS A 14 13.54 -29.91 -2.31
N PRO A 15 14.14 -29.83 -1.12
CA PRO A 15 13.39 -29.97 0.09
C PRO A 15 12.21 -28.99 0.01
N LYS A 16 11.00 -29.42 0.36
CA LYS A 16 9.95 -28.52 0.85
C LYS A 16 10.37 -27.96 2.22
N VAL A 17 11.65 -27.64 2.40
CA VAL A 17 12.10 -26.79 3.48
C VAL A 17 11.61 -25.43 3.04
N MET A 18 10.44 -25.03 3.55
CA MET A 18 10.18 -23.61 3.67
C MET A 18 11.44 -23.05 4.34
N PRO A 19 12.15 -22.09 3.72
CA PRO A 19 13.28 -21.48 4.39
C PRO A 19 12.81 -21.07 5.79
N PRO A 20 13.65 -21.21 6.82
CA PRO A 20 13.26 -20.82 8.17
C PRO A 20 12.64 -19.44 8.10
N THR A 21 11.34 -19.36 8.44
CA THR A 21 10.58 -18.13 8.37
C THR A 21 11.30 -17.12 9.25
N SER A 22 11.67 -15.97 8.69
CA SER A 22 12.40 -14.99 9.48
C SER A 22 11.54 -14.55 10.67
N VAL A 23 12.18 -14.12 11.76
CA VAL A 23 11.43 -13.62 12.93
C VAL A 23 10.48 -12.49 12.50
N GLU A 24 10.91 -11.63 11.59
CA GLU A 24 10.10 -10.55 11.01
C GLU A 24 8.89 -11.08 10.22
N GLU A 25 9.06 -12.10 9.38
CA GLU A 25 7.98 -12.71 8.60
C GLU A 25 6.93 -13.37 9.51
N ARG A 26 7.38 -14.04 10.58
CA ARG A 26 6.48 -14.66 11.56
C ARG A 26 5.67 -13.61 12.29
N LEU A 27 6.33 -12.58 12.84
CA LEU A 27 5.65 -11.48 13.53
C LEU A 27 4.67 -10.74 12.61
N SER A 28 5.06 -10.50 11.36
CA SER A 28 4.20 -9.85 10.37
C SER A 28 2.98 -10.69 10.03
N ARG A 29 3.12 -12.02 9.96
CA ARG A 29 2.00 -12.94 9.75
C ARG A 29 1.06 -12.94 10.95
N GLU A 30 1.59 -13.02 12.17
CA GLU A 30 0.82 -12.94 13.41
C GLU A 30 0.03 -11.62 13.47
N LEU A 31 0.68 -10.50 13.19
CA LEU A 31 0.04 -9.18 13.19
C LEU A 31 -1.01 -9.05 12.08
N LEU A 32 -0.73 -9.57 10.89
CA LEU A 32 -1.71 -9.59 9.79
C LEU A 32 -2.97 -10.36 10.20
N CYS A 33 -2.82 -11.58 10.74
CA CYS A 33 -3.94 -12.38 11.21
C CYS A 33 -4.70 -11.72 12.37
N ALA A 34 -3.99 -11.12 13.32
CA ALA A 34 -4.59 -10.51 14.51
C ALA A 34 -5.32 -9.20 14.21
N THR A 35 -4.89 -8.44 13.20
CA THR A 35 -5.47 -7.12 12.88
C THR A 35 -6.44 -7.15 11.71
N THR A 36 -6.46 -8.21 10.91
CA THR A 36 -7.38 -8.33 9.78
C THR A 36 -8.79 -8.66 10.30
N THR A 37 -9.72 -7.73 10.08
CA THR A 37 -11.14 -7.94 10.40
C THR A 37 -12.01 -7.57 9.21
N LYS A 38 -13.13 -8.26 9.02
CA LYS A 38 -14.11 -7.89 7.99
C LYS A 38 -15.15 -6.97 8.61
N ARG A 39 -15.26 -5.74 8.10
CA ARG A 39 -16.21 -4.71 8.55
C ARG A 39 -16.95 -4.15 7.33
N ASN A 40 -18.28 -4.12 7.39
CA ASN A 40 -19.13 -3.50 6.35
C ASN A 40 -18.74 -3.94 4.91
N ASN A 41 -18.58 -5.24 4.69
CA ASN A 41 -18.14 -5.84 3.42
C ASN A 41 -16.75 -5.43 2.92
N ARG A 42 -15.96 -4.72 3.72
CA ARG A 42 -14.55 -4.43 3.46
C ARG A 42 -13.66 -5.14 4.48
N TYR A 43 -12.42 -5.40 4.09
CA TYR A 43 -11.40 -5.84 5.03
C TYR A 43 -10.75 -4.61 5.65
N GLU A 44 -10.58 -4.60 6.96
CA GLU A 44 -9.76 -3.66 7.70
C GLU A 44 -8.49 -4.39 8.13
N VAL A 45 -7.32 -3.83 7.82
CA VAL A 45 -6.01 -4.47 8.09
C VAL A 45 -5.08 -3.46 8.74
N GLY A 46 -4.50 -3.83 9.88
CA GLY A 46 -3.52 -2.99 10.58
C GLY A 46 -2.21 -2.89 9.81
N LEU A 47 -1.52 -1.76 9.97
CA LEU A 47 -0.19 -1.61 9.37
C LEU A 47 0.78 -2.59 10.02
N LEU A 48 1.63 -3.21 9.19
CA LEU A 48 2.58 -4.23 9.63
C LEU A 48 3.82 -3.61 10.26
N TRP A 49 3.66 -3.03 11.45
CA TRP A 49 4.77 -2.41 12.20
C TRP A 49 5.85 -3.42 12.54
N LYS A 50 7.12 -3.11 12.22
CA LYS A 50 8.27 -3.94 12.63
C LYS A 50 8.44 -3.96 14.15
N GLU A 51 8.19 -2.81 14.79
CA GLU A 51 8.26 -2.66 16.24
C GLU A 51 6.96 -2.04 16.78
N PRO A 52 6.32 -2.66 17.79
CA PRO A 52 5.06 -2.16 18.36
C PRO A 52 5.13 -0.75 18.95
N ASN A 53 6.33 -0.27 19.28
CA ASN A 53 6.58 1.02 19.94
C ASN A 53 7.42 1.98 19.07
N CYS A 54 7.48 1.76 17.74
CA CYS A 54 8.27 2.64 16.88
C CYS A 54 7.84 4.10 17.00
N ARG A 55 8.82 5.00 17.11
CA ARG A 55 8.61 6.45 17.22
C ARG A 55 8.97 7.10 15.90
N LEU A 56 8.00 7.79 15.32
CA LEU A 56 8.19 8.59 14.11
C LEU A 56 8.46 10.05 14.49
N PRO A 57 9.53 10.68 13.99
CA PRO A 57 9.77 12.09 14.18
C PRO A 57 8.73 12.90 13.40
N ASN A 58 8.44 14.10 13.88
CA ASN A 58 7.48 14.98 13.23
C ASN A 58 8.07 15.56 11.93
N ASN A 59 7.71 14.97 10.79
CA ASN A 59 8.19 15.38 9.48
C ASN A 59 7.37 16.52 8.82
N ARG A 60 6.46 17.17 9.56
CA ARG A 60 5.54 18.20 9.03
C ARG A 60 6.25 19.32 8.29
N ALA A 61 7.37 19.81 8.82
CA ALA A 61 8.14 20.88 8.19
C ALA A 61 8.65 20.47 6.80
N GLN A 62 9.10 19.22 6.64
CA GLN A 62 9.53 18.69 5.36
C GLN A 62 8.35 18.53 4.39
N ALA A 63 7.21 18.01 4.87
CA ALA A 63 6.00 17.87 4.05
C ALA A 63 5.50 19.22 3.53
N LEU A 64 5.47 20.26 4.38
CA LEU A 64 5.11 21.62 3.99
C LEU A 64 6.08 22.22 2.95
N ALA A 65 7.38 22.01 3.10
CA ALA A 65 8.36 22.46 2.12
C ALA A 65 8.16 21.79 0.75
N ARG A 66 7.84 20.48 0.73
CA ARG A 66 7.49 19.74 -0.49
C ARG A 66 6.19 20.26 -1.11
N LEU A 67 5.17 20.53 -0.30
CA LEU A 67 3.92 21.12 -0.75
C LEU A 67 4.14 22.51 -1.38
N ALA A 68 4.95 23.38 -0.78
CA ALA A 68 5.26 24.69 -1.35
C ALA A 68 5.97 24.58 -2.71
N GLY A 69 6.82 23.56 -2.89
CA GLY A 69 7.40 23.23 -4.20
C GLY A 69 6.35 22.77 -5.21
N LEU A 70 5.45 21.88 -4.79
CA LEU A 70 4.34 21.41 -5.61
C LEU A 70 3.42 22.56 -6.03
N GLN A 71 3.02 23.43 -5.09
CA GLN A 71 2.17 24.58 -5.36
C GLN A 71 2.77 25.50 -6.42
N ARG A 72 4.07 25.82 -6.33
CA ARG A 72 4.76 26.62 -7.37
C ARG A 72 4.66 25.96 -8.75
N ARG A 73 4.85 24.65 -8.83
CA ARG A 73 4.74 23.88 -10.09
C ARG A 73 3.30 23.88 -10.63
N LEU A 74 2.30 23.72 -9.77
CA LEU A 74 0.89 23.77 -10.16
C LEU A 74 0.47 25.19 -10.59
N SER A 75 1.01 26.23 -9.96
CA SER A 75 0.76 27.62 -10.35
C SER A 75 1.34 27.96 -11.73
N SER A 76 2.43 27.32 -12.13
CA SER A 76 3.02 27.52 -13.46
C SER A 76 2.34 26.73 -14.58
N ASP A 77 1.52 25.72 -14.26
CA ASP A 77 0.86 24.85 -15.25
C ASP A 77 -0.61 24.62 -14.87
N ALA A 78 -1.49 25.41 -15.49
CA ALA A 78 -2.93 25.37 -15.23
C ALA A 78 -3.55 23.99 -15.56
N SER A 79 -3.07 23.33 -16.60
CA SER A 79 -3.58 22.02 -17.02
C SER A 79 -3.23 20.93 -16.00
N LEU A 80 -2.00 20.95 -15.49
CA LEU A 80 -1.54 20.06 -14.44
C LEU A 80 -2.30 20.31 -13.14
N LYS A 81 -2.53 21.57 -12.78
CA LYS A 81 -3.32 21.96 -11.60
C LYS A 81 -4.74 21.40 -11.67
N GLU A 82 -5.45 21.62 -12.76
CA GLU A 82 -6.81 21.14 -12.92
C GLU A 82 -6.89 19.61 -12.80
N ALA A 83 -6.00 18.89 -13.50
CA ALA A 83 -5.95 17.43 -13.43
C ALA A 83 -5.56 16.91 -12.04
N TYR A 84 -4.71 17.64 -11.31
CA TYR A 84 -4.32 17.30 -9.95
C TYR A 84 -5.46 17.53 -8.95
N ASP A 85 -6.14 18.68 -9.03
CA ASP A 85 -7.30 19.01 -8.20
C ASP A 85 -8.42 17.98 -8.41
N ALA A 86 -8.68 17.59 -9.67
CA ALA A 86 -9.62 16.52 -10.00
C ALA A 86 -9.23 15.18 -9.37
N ALA A 87 -7.94 14.82 -9.35
CA ALA A 87 -7.46 13.59 -8.72
C ALA A 87 -7.61 13.61 -7.19
N ILE A 88 -7.36 14.76 -6.54
CA ILE A 88 -7.59 14.91 -5.09
C ILE A 88 -9.08 14.80 -4.77
N ASN A 89 -9.94 15.46 -5.54
CA ASN A 89 -11.39 15.40 -5.36
C ASN A 89 -11.95 13.99 -5.57
N ASP A 90 -11.38 13.20 -6.50
CA ASP A 90 -11.76 11.80 -6.70
C ASP A 90 -11.41 10.92 -5.48
N LEU A 91 -10.29 11.19 -4.79
CA LEU A 91 -9.95 10.50 -3.53
C LEU A 91 -10.95 10.83 -2.42
N LEU A 92 -11.34 12.11 -2.29
CA LEU A 92 -12.28 12.58 -1.27
C LEU A 92 -13.70 12.07 -1.52
N THR A 93 -14.21 12.21 -2.75
CA THR A 93 -15.57 11.81 -3.13
C THR A 93 -15.80 10.30 -2.94
N ARG A 94 -14.76 9.49 -3.14
CA ARG A 94 -14.82 8.04 -2.96
C ARG A 94 -14.63 7.59 -1.51
N GLY A 95 -14.34 8.52 -0.59
CA GLY A 95 -14.01 8.21 0.80
C GLY A 95 -12.69 7.45 0.97
N ILE A 96 -11.77 7.58 0.02
CA ILE A 96 -10.41 7.01 0.13
C ILE A 96 -9.57 7.90 1.04
N ALA A 97 -9.73 9.21 0.92
CA ALA A 97 -9.16 10.21 1.81
C ALA A 97 -10.28 10.96 2.53
N LYS A 98 -10.02 11.39 3.76
CA LYS A 98 -10.91 12.25 4.55
C LYS A 98 -10.18 13.54 4.87
N ARG A 99 -10.84 14.68 4.66
CA ARG A 99 -10.35 15.98 5.16
C ARG A 99 -10.49 16.00 6.68
N LEU A 100 -9.41 16.32 7.38
CA LEU A 100 -9.42 16.51 8.83
C LEU A 100 -9.81 17.96 9.15
N GLU A 101 -10.68 18.15 10.15
CA GLU A 101 -11.16 19.47 10.57
C GLU A 101 -11.03 19.67 12.08
N GLY A 102 -10.81 20.93 12.49
CA GLY A 102 -10.82 21.35 13.89
C GLY A 102 -9.90 20.55 14.80
N THR A 103 -10.49 19.90 15.80
CA THR A 103 -9.78 19.15 16.85
C THR A 103 -9.13 17.87 16.33
N GLU A 104 -9.59 17.28 15.22
CA GLU A 104 -8.99 16.07 14.64
C GLU A 104 -7.56 16.31 14.15
N ILE A 105 -7.22 17.55 13.76
CA ILE A 105 -5.87 17.93 13.32
C ILE A 105 -4.89 17.92 14.50
N HIS A 106 -5.38 18.28 15.69
CA HIS A 106 -4.58 18.46 16.90
C HIS A 106 -4.62 17.26 17.84
N HIS A 107 -5.51 16.29 17.58
CA HIS A 107 -5.69 15.11 18.41
C HIS A 107 -5.29 13.82 17.67
N PRO A 108 -4.02 13.69 17.24
CA PRO A 108 -3.61 12.54 16.48
C PRO A 108 -3.71 11.27 17.34
N TRP A 109 -4.52 10.31 16.89
CA TRP A 109 -4.53 8.99 17.49
C TRP A 109 -3.22 8.28 17.16
N GLY A 110 -2.30 8.18 18.12
CA GLY A 110 -1.07 7.39 17.97
C GLY A 110 0.10 8.11 17.28
N ARG A 111 0.68 7.47 16.28
CA ARG A 111 1.90 7.95 15.58
C ARG A 111 1.53 8.98 14.51
N MET A 112 2.41 9.94 14.24
CA MET A 112 2.15 10.94 13.19
C MET A 112 3.22 10.92 12.11
N TRP A 113 2.77 10.92 10.86
CA TRP A 113 3.61 11.06 9.69
C TRP A 113 2.83 11.70 8.55
N TYR A 114 3.44 12.65 7.87
CA TYR A 114 2.86 13.30 6.70
C TYR A 114 3.54 12.79 5.45
N LEU A 115 2.81 12.09 4.59
CA LEU A 115 3.30 11.61 3.31
C LEU A 115 3.45 12.78 2.33
N PRO A 116 4.69 13.10 1.88
CA PRO A 116 4.86 13.99 0.74
C PRO A 116 4.18 13.38 -0.48
N HIS A 117 3.63 14.22 -1.34
CA HIS A 117 2.97 13.75 -2.54
C HIS A 117 3.32 14.60 -3.75
N HIS A 118 3.14 14.02 -4.93
CA HIS A 118 3.37 14.71 -6.19
C HIS A 118 2.55 14.09 -7.34
N PRO A 119 2.23 14.89 -8.37
CA PRO A 119 1.58 14.40 -9.58
C PRO A 119 2.56 13.65 -10.46
N VAL A 120 2.12 12.51 -10.98
CA VAL A 120 2.76 11.78 -12.07
C VAL A 120 1.77 11.67 -13.23
N GLN A 121 2.21 12.13 -14.40
CA GLN A 121 1.51 11.96 -15.67
C GLN A 121 2.19 10.85 -16.47
N ARG A 122 1.39 10.02 -17.14
CA ARG A 122 1.92 9.04 -18.08
C ARG A 122 2.03 9.70 -19.45
N ALA A 123 3.19 9.60 -20.09
CA ALA A 123 3.40 10.14 -21.45
C ALA A 123 2.33 9.67 -22.44
N ASN A 124 1.88 8.42 -22.32
CA ASN A 124 0.90 7.80 -23.23
C ASN A 124 -0.57 8.15 -22.90
N ARG A 125 -0.85 8.87 -21.81
CA ARG A 125 -2.20 9.33 -21.44
C ARG A 125 -2.13 10.75 -20.85
N PRO A 126 -1.81 11.76 -21.68
CA PRO A 126 -1.83 13.15 -21.25
C PRO A 126 -3.22 13.51 -20.72
N GLY A 127 -3.28 14.31 -19.66
CA GLY A 127 -4.53 14.71 -18.99
C GLY A 127 -4.97 13.86 -17.80
N LYS A 128 -4.45 12.63 -17.60
CA LYS A 128 -4.71 11.85 -16.38
C LYS A 128 -3.53 11.90 -15.42
N VAL A 129 -3.71 12.58 -14.30
CA VAL A 129 -2.73 12.64 -13.20
C VAL A 129 -2.99 11.50 -12.21
N ARG A 130 -1.90 10.89 -11.73
CA ARG A 130 -1.92 10.03 -10.53
C ARG A 130 -1.15 10.73 -9.43
N ILE A 131 -1.70 10.69 -8.21
CA ILE A 131 -1.02 11.21 -7.03
C ILE A 131 -0.16 10.08 -6.47
N VAL A 132 1.13 10.35 -6.31
CA VAL A 132 2.06 9.42 -5.67
C VAL A 132 2.37 9.93 -4.28
N PHE A 133 2.11 9.10 -3.27
CA PHE A 133 2.49 9.35 -1.89
C PHE A 133 3.85 8.69 -1.62
N ASP A 134 4.82 9.49 -1.20
CA ASP A 134 6.20 9.07 -1.00
C ASP A 134 6.42 8.60 0.45
N ALA A 135 6.11 7.34 0.72
CA ALA A 135 6.39 6.69 1.99
C ALA A 135 7.89 6.37 2.20
N SER A 136 8.74 6.58 1.18
CA SER A 136 10.18 6.39 1.24
C SER A 136 10.96 7.67 1.59
N ALA A 137 10.27 8.82 1.58
CA ALA A 137 10.84 10.09 2.00
C ALA A 137 11.41 9.97 3.43
N LYS A 138 12.72 10.23 3.56
CA LYS A 138 13.40 10.18 4.85
C LYS A 138 13.36 11.53 5.55
N TYR A 139 13.07 11.51 6.85
CA TYR A 139 13.22 12.64 7.75
C TYR A 139 13.95 12.18 9.00
N ASN A 140 15.01 12.88 9.39
CA ASN A 140 15.92 12.47 10.46
C ASN A 140 16.41 11.02 10.33
N GLY A 141 16.79 10.62 9.11
CA GLY A 141 17.36 9.30 8.82
C GLY A 141 16.36 8.16 8.64
N ILE A 142 15.07 8.37 8.90
CA ILE A 142 14.05 7.31 8.84
C ILE A 142 12.89 7.65 7.90
N SER A 143 12.28 6.63 7.30
CA SER A 143 11.05 6.74 6.50
C SER A 143 9.93 5.84 7.06
N LEU A 144 8.69 6.05 6.60
CA LEU A 144 7.58 5.18 6.98
C LEU A 144 7.82 3.73 6.52
N ASN A 145 8.33 3.55 5.31
CA ASN A 145 8.67 2.23 4.78
C ASN A 145 9.73 1.50 5.62
N ASP A 146 10.66 2.23 6.26
CA ASP A 146 11.66 1.60 7.13
C ASP A 146 11.02 0.98 8.38
N MET A 147 9.89 1.52 8.84
CA MET A 147 9.16 1.10 10.05
C MET A 147 8.13 0.00 9.82
N LEU A 148 7.79 -0.27 8.56
CA LEU A 148 6.82 -1.27 8.16
C LEU A 148 7.53 -2.51 7.59
N SER A 149 7.06 -3.69 7.97
CA SER A 149 7.48 -4.92 7.34
C SER A 149 6.82 -5.05 5.97
N LYS A 150 7.52 -5.73 5.05
CA LYS A 150 6.97 -6.10 3.74
C LYS A 150 5.82 -7.09 3.84
N GLY A 151 5.70 -7.76 4.98
CA GLY A 151 4.73 -8.82 5.20
C GLY A 151 5.15 -10.15 4.54
N PRO A 152 4.40 -11.23 4.82
CA PRO A 152 4.67 -12.53 4.24
C PRO A 152 4.39 -12.54 2.73
N PRO A 153 5.11 -13.36 1.94
CA PRO A 153 4.80 -13.55 0.53
C PRO A 153 3.47 -14.30 0.38
N LEU A 154 2.41 -13.57 0.03
CA LEU A 154 1.05 -14.11 -0.18
C LEU A 154 0.70 -14.30 -1.66
N LEU A 155 1.61 -13.96 -2.57
CA LEU A 155 1.39 -14.15 -4.00
C LEU A 155 1.41 -15.64 -4.34
N ASN A 156 0.39 -16.07 -5.09
CA ASN A 156 0.34 -17.41 -5.65
C ASN A 156 1.46 -17.60 -6.68
N ASP A 157 1.98 -18.82 -6.78
CA ASP A 157 2.95 -19.17 -7.82
C ASP A 157 2.38 -18.92 -9.23
N LEU A 158 3.11 -18.12 -10.02
CA LEU A 158 2.68 -17.70 -11.35
C LEU A 158 2.52 -18.89 -12.29
N CYS A 159 3.43 -19.87 -12.24
CA CYS A 159 3.32 -21.07 -13.06
C CYS A 159 2.04 -21.85 -12.73
N GLY A 160 1.75 -22.04 -11.45
CA GLY A 160 0.52 -22.63 -10.97
C GLY A 160 -0.74 -21.87 -11.41
N ILE A 161 -0.71 -20.54 -11.42
CA ILE A 161 -1.82 -19.72 -11.96
C ILE A 161 -2.01 -20.00 -13.45
N LEU A 162 -0.95 -19.95 -14.25
CA LEU A 162 -1.02 -20.14 -15.70
C LEU A 162 -1.49 -21.54 -16.10
N LEU A 163 -1.03 -22.57 -15.38
CA LEU A 163 -1.48 -23.95 -15.60
C LEU A 163 -2.97 -24.11 -15.28
N ARG A 164 -3.46 -23.50 -14.19
CA ARG A 164 -4.91 -23.51 -13.86
C ARG A 164 -5.72 -22.72 -14.87
N PHE A 165 -5.19 -21.61 -15.37
CA PHE A 165 -5.85 -20.77 -16.38
C PHE A 165 -6.05 -21.53 -17.70
N ARG A 166 -5.12 -22.43 -18.05
CA ARG A 166 -5.20 -23.30 -19.25
C ARG A 166 -5.95 -24.61 -19.04
N ARG A 167 -6.38 -24.92 -17.81
CA ARG A 167 -7.00 -26.21 -17.48
C ARG A 167 -8.36 -26.42 -18.14
N TYR A 168 -9.09 -25.34 -18.37
CA TYR A 168 -10.44 -25.36 -18.92
C TYR A 168 -10.48 -24.63 -20.26
N GLU A 169 -11.46 -24.99 -21.09
CA GLU A 169 -11.65 -24.43 -22.43
C GLU A 169 -11.93 -22.91 -22.41
N VAL A 170 -12.65 -22.45 -21.39
CA VAL A 170 -13.04 -21.05 -21.22
C VAL A 170 -12.38 -20.48 -19.98
N ALA A 171 -11.69 -19.35 -20.15
CA ALA A 171 -11.08 -18.59 -19.08
C ALA A 171 -11.77 -17.24 -18.90
N ILE A 172 -12.07 -16.88 -17.65
CA ILE A 172 -12.67 -15.60 -17.29
C ILE A 172 -11.60 -14.73 -16.65
N SER A 173 -11.49 -13.49 -17.12
CA SER A 173 -10.62 -12.47 -16.56
C SER A 173 -11.43 -11.21 -16.30
N ALA A 174 -11.20 -10.58 -15.15
CA ALA A 174 -11.80 -9.32 -14.78
C ALA A 174 -10.74 -8.39 -14.18
N ASP A 175 -10.81 -7.11 -14.52
CA ASP A 175 -9.99 -6.08 -13.89
C ASP A 175 -10.73 -5.51 -12.68
N VAL A 176 -10.11 -5.57 -11.51
CA VAL A 176 -10.65 -4.99 -10.29
C VAL A 176 -9.94 -3.66 -10.08
N ASP A 177 -10.57 -2.58 -10.56
CA ASP A 177 -10.02 -1.24 -10.39
C ASP A 177 -9.83 -0.94 -8.89
N ARG A 178 -8.65 -0.41 -8.56
CA ARG A 178 -8.35 0.14 -7.21
C ARG A 178 -8.54 -0.83 -6.05
N VAL A 179 -8.24 -2.13 -6.24
CA VAL A 179 -8.36 -3.15 -5.18
C VAL A 179 -7.70 -2.74 -3.85
N PHE A 180 -6.54 -2.08 -3.90
CA PHE A 180 -5.83 -1.62 -2.70
C PHE A 180 -6.59 -0.57 -1.89
N HIS A 181 -7.44 0.24 -2.53
CA HIS A 181 -8.25 1.26 -1.86
C HIS A 181 -9.54 0.69 -1.25
N GLN A 182 -9.85 -0.58 -1.46
CA GLN A 182 -10.99 -1.25 -0.84
C GLN A 182 -10.67 -1.80 0.56
N VAL A 183 -9.38 -1.88 0.91
CA VAL A 183 -8.92 -2.30 2.24
C VAL A 183 -8.85 -1.08 3.15
N LEU A 184 -9.54 -1.14 4.27
CA LEU A 184 -9.57 -0.10 5.30
C LEU A 184 -8.35 -0.20 6.20
N VAL A 185 -7.92 0.95 6.72
CA VAL A 185 -6.86 1.04 7.74
C VAL A 185 -7.50 1.40 9.07
N PRO A 186 -7.18 0.69 10.18
CA PRO A 186 -7.67 1.01 11.52
C PRO A 186 -7.38 2.46 11.90
N VAL A 187 -8.30 3.11 12.62
CA VAL A 187 -8.20 4.53 13.03
C VAL A 187 -6.86 4.87 13.70
N LYS A 188 -6.33 3.96 14.53
CA LYS A 188 -5.03 4.10 15.22
C LYS A 188 -3.81 4.22 14.29
N ASP A 189 -3.92 3.76 13.05
CA ASP A 189 -2.85 3.71 12.05
C ASP A 189 -3.07 4.74 10.92
N GLN A 190 -4.22 5.40 10.85
CA GLN A 190 -4.53 6.37 9.77
C GLN A 190 -3.67 7.64 9.85
N SER A 191 -3.26 8.01 11.05
CA SER A 191 -2.47 9.20 11.38
C SER A 191 -1.07 9.23 10.74
N VAL A 192 -0.54 8.08 10.32
CA VAL A 192 0.75 8.00 9.59
C VAL A 192 0.60 8.00 8.07
N LEU A 193 -0.64 7.96 7.57
CA LEU A 193 -0.98 8.03 6.15
C LEU A 193 -1.52 9.41 5.76
N GLY A 194 -1.52 10.37 6.69
CA GLY A 194 -1.95 11.73 6.45
C GLY A 194 -1.05 12.44 5.44
N PHE A 195 -1.60 13.44 4.76
CA PHE A 195 -0.85 14.32 3.88
C PHE A 195 -1.38 15.76 4.01
N ILE A 196 -0.55 16.73 3.64
CA ILE A 196 -0.85 18.17 3.71
C ILE A 196 -0.88 18.75 2.30
#